data_AF-A0A6P0MZZ9-F1
#
_entry.id   AF-A0A6P0MZZ9-F1
#
_cell.length_a   1.000
_cell.length_b   1.000
_cell.length_c   1.000
_cell.angle_alpha   90.00
_cell.angle_beta   90.00
_cell.angle_gamma   90.00
#
_symmetry.space_group_name_H-M   'P 1'
#
loop_
_entity.id
_entity.type
_entity.pdbx_description
1 polymer ?
#
loop_
_entity_poly.entity_id
_entity_poly.type
_entity_poly.pdbx_seq_one_letter_code
_entity_poly.pdbx_strand_id
1 'polypeptide(L)'
;CQIEGLRKLEKVYKRLVRREIFTIGLACHGTLEKEGTTELLSHRRLPQEKIKRFFYRGGNFPGKFQIETLDGQRLDLHRFDYKDGAYNYLYHLYTPQRCLMCPDYSAEFADISVSDFWVRGEDGEYLHPEGTSMVMCRTERGQKILQQMRELGYITAMPLGKQEVEASFEHLYRDKRVSPFVRIQWREAQGLSAPQYHLPISPPTKEDHRHEGLRQATFIFSKRKWMRQLMLAIFFSRFGEVFTAVKMRYKAFKAARRLSKQAKKRQKQDPALDTQ
;
A
#
# COMPACT_ATOMS: atom_id res chain seq x y z
N CYS A 1 -4.59 -5.95 -10.78
CA CYS A 1 -6.00 -6.31 -11.11
C CYS A 1 -6.55 -5.68 -12.40
N GLN A 2 -6.48 -4.36 -12.63
CA GLN A 2 -6.96 -3.75 -13.90
C GLN A 2 -6.16 -4.28 -15.10
N ILE A 3 -4.83 -4.28 -15.00
CA ILE A 3 -3.94 -4.82 -16.04
C ILE A 3 -4.15 -6.33 -16.22
N GLU A 4 -4.34 -7.10 -15.14
CA GLU A 4 -4.73 -8.51 -15.26
C GLU A 4 -6.02 -8.68 -16.07
N GLY A 5 -7.01 -7.81 -15.84
CA GLY A 5 -8.26 -7.78 -16.60
C GLY A 5 -8.01 -7.50 -18.08
N LEU A 6 -7.18 -6.50 -18.40
CA LEU A 6 -6.75 -6.20 -19.77
C LEU A 6 -6.06 -7.40 -20.43
N ARG A 7 -5.10 -8.04 -19.76
CA ARG A 7 -4.41 -9.24 -20.28
C ARG A 7 -5.36 -10.41 -20.50
N LYS A 8 -6.36 -10.59 -19.63
CA LYS A 8 -7.43 -11.59 -19.83
C LYS A 8 -8.30 -11.23 -21.04
N LEU A 9 -8.67 -9.97 -21.21
CA LEU A 9 -9.44 -9.51 -22.37
C LEU A 9 -8.67 -9.70 -23.68
N GLU A 10 -7.37 -9.45 -23.71
CA GLU A 10 -6.51 -9.70 -24.89
C GLU A 10 -6.47 -11.18 -25.31
N LYS A 11 -6.62 -12.12 -24.35
CA LYS A 11 -6.72 -13.55 -24.67
C LYS A 11 -7.99 -13.88 -25.45
N VAL A 12 -9.10 -13.20 -25.13
CA VAL A 12 -10.43 -13.40 -25.75
C VAL A 12 -10.58 -12.57 -27.03
N TYR A 13 -10.16 -11.30 -27.00
CA TYR A 13 -10.32 -10.34 -28.09
C TYR A 13 -8.98 -10.04 -28.76
N LYS A 14 -8.61 -10.87 -29.75
CA LYS A 14 -7.32 -10.75 -30.47
C LYS A 14 -7.10 -9.39 -31.16
N ARG A 15 -8.17 -8.65 -31.47
CA ARG A 15 -8.07 -7.27 -31.99
C ARG A 15 -7.37 -6.32 -31.01
N LEU A 16 -7.48 -6.54 -29.70
CA LEU A 16 -6.79 -5.73 -28.69
C LEU A 16 -5.28 -5.92 -28.74
N VAL A 17 -4.81 -7.14 -29.01
CA VAL A 17 -3.37 -7.44 -29.15
C VAL A 17 -2.75 -6.62 -30.27
N ARG A 18 -3.48 -6.45 -31.38
CA ARG A 18 -3.03 -5.65 -32.53
C ARG A 18 -2.93 -4.14 -32.26
N ARG A 19 -3.48 -3.66 -31.14
CA ARG A 19 -3.37 -2.25 -30.74
C ARG A 19 -2.10 -1.95 -29.95
N GLU A 20 -1.29 -2.98 -29.65
CA GLU A 20 0.00 -2.86 -28.97
C GLU A 20 -0.07 -1.99 -27.69
N ILE A 21 -1.11 -2.21 -26.88
CA ILE A 21 -1.39 -1.38 -25.70
C ILE A 21 -0.18 -1.41 -24.75
N PHE A 22 0.37 -0.22 -24.48
CA PHE A 22 1.42 -0.02 -23.50
C PHE A 22 0.83 0.20 -22.11
N THR A 23 1.40 -0.45 -21.10
CA THR A 23 0.81 -0.48 -19.75
C THR A 23 1.77 0.03 -18.68
N ILE A 24 1.34 1.06 -17.97
CA ILE A 24 1.97 1.54 -16.74
C ILE A 24 1.09 1.10 -15.56
N GLY A 25 1.62 0.23 -14.72
CA GLY A 25 0.94 -0.32 -13.55
C GLY A 25 1.34 0.39 -12.28
N LEU A 26 0.35 0.78 -11.47
CA LEU A 26 0.60 1.31 -10.14
C LEU A 26 0.68 0.18 -9.12
N ALA A 27 1.68 0.23 -8.24
CA ALA A 27 1.72 -0.66 -7.11
C ALA A 27 0.52 -0.40 -6.17
N CYS A 28 -0.11 -1.45 -5.68
CA CYS A 28 -1.39 -1.37 -5.02
C CYS A 28 -1.50 -2.32 -3.83
N HIS A 29 -1.52 -1.78 -2.61
CA HIS A 29 -1.85 -2.55 -1.41
C HIS A 29 -3.34 -2.91 -1.38
N GLY A 30 -4.20 -1.97 -1.77
CA GLY A 30 -5.62 -2.14 -1.99
C GLY A 30 -6.26 -0.78 -2.20
N THR A 31 -7.57 -0.76 -2.38
CA THR A 31 -8.34 0.47 -2.51
C THR A 31 -9.41 0.56 -1.43
N LEU A 32 -10.15 1.66 -1.41
CA LEU A 32 -11.28 1.87 -0.51
C LEU A 32 -12.58 1.77 -1.31
N GLU A 33 -13.61 1.21 -0.70
CA GLU A 33 -14.99 1.36 -1.17
C GLU A 33 -15.36 2.86 -1.16
N LYS A 34 -16.25 3.27 -2.07
CA LYS A 34 -16.67 4.68 -2.21
C LYS A 34 -17.21 5.25 -0.89
N GLU A 35 -17.87 4.41 -0.10
CA GLU A 35 -18.44 4.73 1.20
C GLU A 35 -17.36 5.23 2.17
N GLY A 36 -16.12 4.77 2.07
CA GLY A 36 -15.04 5.20 2.97
C GLY A 36 -14.78 6.70 2.91
N THR A 37 -14.98 7.32 1.75
CA THR A 37 -14.80 8.76 1.57
C THR A 37 -16.04 9.52 2.01
N THR A 38 -17.23 9.11 1.57
CA THR A 38 -18.47 9.79 1.92
C THR A 38 -18.81 9.68 3.41
N GLU A 39 -18.55 8.52 4.04
CA GLU A 39 -18.76 8.32 5.47
C GLU A 39 -17.75 9.09 6.32
N LEU A 40 -16.51 9.26 5.86
CA LEU A 40 -15.53 10.13 6.51
C LEU A 40 -15.98 11.59 6.52
N LEU A 41 -16.43 12.10 5.38
CA LEU A 41 -16.91 13.48 5.26
C LEU A 41 -18.15 13.71 6.13
N SER A 42 -19.10 12.77 6.12
CA SER A 42 -20.26 12.80 7.01
C SER A 42 -19.86 12.79 8.47
N HIS A 43 -18.89 11.95 8.87
CA HIS A 43 -18.39 11.90 10.24
C HIS A 43 -17.77 13.23 10.68
N ARG A 44 -17.03 13.89 9.78
CA ARG A 44 -16.46 15.22 9.98
C ARG A 44 -17.48 16.36 9.87
N ARG A 45 -18.75 16.06 9.60
CA ARG A 45 -19.83 17.05 9.36
C ARG A 45 -19.50 18.02 8.22
N LEU A 46 -18.81 17.50 7.20
CA LEU A 46 -18.40 18.26 6.01
C LEU A 46 -19.38 17.95 4.86
N PRO A 47 -20.26 18.90 4.48
CA PRO A 47 -21.19 18.71 3.37
C PRO A 47 -20.44 18.59 2.05
N GLN A 48 -20.75 17.56 1.26
CA GLN A 48 -20.04 17.24 0.01
C GLN A 48 -20.19 18.35 -1.03
N GLU A 49 -21.34 19.01 -1.06
CA GLU A 49 -21.66 20.14 -1.94
C GLU A 49 -20.77 21.37 -1.69
N LYS A 50 -20.10 21.47 -0.54
CA LYS A 50 -19.14 22.54 -0.24
C LYS A 50 -17.69 22.16 -0.57
N ILE A 51 -17.45 20.93 -1.04
CA ILE A 51 -16.11 20.41 -1.30
C ILE A 51 -15.81 20.50 -2.79
N LYS A 52 -14.73 21.22 -3.12
CA LYS A 52 -14.22 21.36 -4.48
C LYS A 52 -13.34 20.20 -4.88
N ARG A 53 -12.44 19.76 -3.99
CA ARG A 53 -11.49 18.67 -4.23
C ARG A 53 -11.24 17.86 -2.96
N PHE A 54 -11.04 16.56 -3.13
CA PHE A 54 -10.59 15.66 -2.08
C PHE A 54 -9.21 15.10 -2.46
N PHE A 55 -8.25 15.22 -1.55
CA PHE A 55 -6.91 14.70 -1.73
C PHE A 55 -6.71 13.53 -0.77
N TYR A 56 -6.55 12.32 -1.32
CA TYR A 56 -6.11 11.18 -0.52
C TYR A 56 -4.69 11.39 0.04
N ARG A 57 -3.86 12.15 -0.69
CA ARG A 57 -2.50 12.56 -0.31
C ARG A 57 -2.27 14.00 -0.76
N GLY A 58 -2.62 14.96 0.09
CA GLY A 58 -2.31 16.37 -0.10
C GLY A 58 -1.07 16.81 0.69
N GLY A 59 -0.38 17.84 0.21
CA GLY A 59 0.87 18.34 0.78
C GLY A 59 2.11 17.52 0.38
N ASN A 60 3.21 17.73 1.09
CA ASN A 60 4.47 17.02 0.86
C ASN A 60 4.36 15.54 1.22
N PHE A 61 5.15 14.70 0.56
CA PHE A 61 5.23 13.27 0.85
C PHE A 61 5.49 13.04 2.36
N PRO A 62 4.78 12.10 3.02
CA PRO A 62 3.84 11.12 2.45
C PRO A 62 2.41 11.64 2.26
N GLY A 63 2.14 12.89 2.61
CA GLY A 63 0.88 13.59 2.44
C GLY A 63 -0.12 13.30 3.55
N LYS A 64 -1.26 13.98 3.49
CA LYS A 64 -2.41 13.78 4.39
C LYS A 64 -3.71 13.67 3.60
N PHE A 65 -4.73 13.10 4.24
CA PHE A 65 -6.09 13.26 3.76
C PHE A 65 -6.49 14.72 3.94
N GLN A 66 -6.79 15.39 2.83
CA GLN A 66 -7.13 16.81 2.81
C GLN A 66 -8.36 17.06 1.93
N ILE A 67 -9.06 18.16 2.22
CA ILE A 67 -10.07 18.71 1.31
C ILE A 67 -9.72 20.14 0.95
N GLU A 68 -10.16 20.57 -0.23
CA GLU A 68 -10.28 21.97 -0.62
C GLU A 68 -11.76 22.28 -0.77
N THR A 69 -12.25 23.27 -0.03
CA THR A 69 -13.64 23.73 -0.06
C THR A 69 -13.86 24.72 -1.21
N LEU A 70 -15.11 24.98 -1.58
CA LEU A 70 -15.46 25.91 -2.67
C LEU A 70 -15.02 27.36 -2.39
N ASP A 71 -14.95 27.76 -1.12
CA ASP A 71 -14.41 29.06 -0.68
C ASP A 71 -12.87 29.08 -0.60
N GLY A 72 -12.20 28.00 -1.01
CA GLY A 72 -10.75 27.93 -1.16
C GLY A 72 -9.98 27.48 0.08
N GLN A 73 -10.65 27.17 1.20
CA GLN A 73 -9.97 26.66 2.39
C GLN A 73 -9.44 25.25 2.18
N ARG A 74 -8.24 24.97 2.71
CA ARG A 74 -7.68 23.62 2.77
C ARG A 74 -7.68 23.10 4.20
N LEU A 75 -8.23 21.90 4.38
CA LEU A 75 -8.41 21.30 5.71
C LEU A 75 -7.83 19.88 5.74
N ASP A 76 -7.00 19.62 6.75
CA ASP A 76 -6.56 18.27 7.09
C ASP A 76 -7.72 17.49 7.71
N LEU A 77 -8.05 16.34 7.14
CA LEU A 77 -9.09 15.46 7.68
C LEU A 77 -8.57 14.58 8.82
N HIS A 78 -7.27 14.55 9.09
CA HIS A 78 -6.66 13.80 10.18
C HIS A 78 -5.33 14.44 10.60
N ARG A 79 -4.98 14.32 11.89
CA ARG A 79 -3.75 14.91 12.45
C ARG A 79 -2.47 14.31 11.86
N PHE A 80 -2.37 12.98 11.85
CA PHE A 80 -1.22 12.25 11.27
C PHE A 80 -1.29 12.12 9.75
N ASP A 81 -0.14 11.76 9.18
CA ASP A 81 0.08 11.56 7.75
C ASP A 81 -0.71 10.38 7.13
N TYR A 82 -0.57 10.19 5.83
CA TYR A 82 -1.22 9.11 5.09
C TYR A 82 -0.90 7.72 5.64
N LYS A 83 0.36 7.45 6.01
CA LYS A 83 0.83 6.11 6.38
C LYS A 83 0.45 5.73 7.80
N ASP A 84 0.28 6.69 8.71
CA ASP A 84 -0.05 6.42 10.11
C ASP A 84 -1.40 7.02 10.56
N GLY A 85 -2.08 7.79 9.70
CA GLY A 85 -3.36 8.44 9.95
C GLY A 85 -4.57 7.77 9.28
N ALA A 86 -5.48 8.60 8.75
CA ALA A 86 -6.82 8.19 8.31
C ALA A 86 -6.85 7.01 7.33
N TYR A 87 -5.90 6.91 6.40
CA TYR A 87 -5.92 5.85 5.38
C TYR A 87 -5.94 4.46 6.00
N ASN A 88 -5.13 4.19 7.03
CA ASN A 88 -5.10 2.86 7.67
C ASN A 88 -6.45 2.51 8.30
N TYR A 89 -7.09 3.47 8.97
CA TYR A 89 -8.40 3.26 9.59
C TYR A 89 -9.46 2.98 8.54
N LEU A 90 -9.46 3.77 7.48
CA LEU A 90 -10.40 3.59 6.39
C LEU A 90 -10.14 2.29 5.63
N TYR A 91 -8.88 1.92 5.42
CA TYR A 91 -8.52 0.65 4.81
C TYR A 91 -9.11 -0.51 5.62
N HIS A 92 -8.92 -0.54 6.94
CA HIS A 92 -9.51 -1.59 7.77
C HIS A 92 -11.04 -1.64 7.74
N LEU A 93 -11.72 -0.51 7.57
CA LEU A 93 -13.18 -0.43 7.61
C LEU A 93 -13.86 -0.54 6.23
N TYR A 94 -13.15 -0.23 5.15
CA TYR A 94 -13.71 -0.04 3.81
C TYR A 94 -12.87 -0.71 2.71
N THR A 95 -12.02 -1.69 3.03
CA THR A 95 -11.32 -2.46 1.97
C THR A 95 -12.31 -3.37 1.24
N PRO A 96 -12.39 -3.32 -0.10
CA PRO A 96 -13.18 -4.26 -0.88
C PRO A 96 -12.71 -5.70 -0.67
N GLN A 97 -13.66 -6.64 -0.55
CA GLN A 97 -13.36 -8.07 -0.36
C GLN A 97 -12.39 -8.63 -1.43
N ARG A 98 -12.52 -8.16 -2.67
CA ARG A 98 -11.60 -8.54 -3.76
C ARG A 98 -10.14 -8.17 -3.48
N CYS A 99 -9.88 -7.01 -2.85
CA CYS A 99 -8.52 -6.58 -2.54
C CYS A 99 -7.85 -7.50 -1.54
N LEU A 100 -8.62 -8.08 -0.61
CA LEU A 100 -8.12 -9.06 0.37
C LEU A 100 -7.69 -10.39 -0.29
N MET A 101 -8.17 -10.68 -1.50
CA MET A 101 -7.80 -11.88 -2.26
C MET A 101 -6.89 -11.58 -3.45
N CYS A 102 -6.33 -10.38 -3.54
CA CYS A 102 -5.45 -9.98 -4.65
C CYS A 102 -3.98 -10.16 -4.26
N PRO A 103 -3.24 -11.09 -4.91
CA PRO A 103 -1.84 -11.34 -4.57
C PRO A 103 -0.85 -10.43 -5.30
N ASP A 104 -1.31 -9.73 -6.33
CA ASP A 104 -0.50 -8.78 -7.09
C ASP A 104 -0.46 -7.44 -6.35
N TYR A 105 0.73 -7.07 -5.88
CA TYR A 105 1.04 -5.74 -5.37
C TYR A 105 1.72 -4.87 -6.41
N SER A 106 2.65 -5.45 -7.18
CA SER A 106 3.62 -4.70 -7.98
C SER A 106 3.21 -4.54 -9.44
N ALA A 107 1.94 -4.77 -9.75
CA ALA A 107 1.39 -4.77 -11.11
C ALA A 107 2.23 -5.66 -12.04
N GLU A 108 2.34 -6.94 -11.70
CA GLU A 108 3.30 -7.89 -12.32
C GLU A 108 3.11 -8.08 -13.83
N PHE A 109 1.94 -7.72 -14.35
CA PHE A 109 1.57 -7.87 -15.77
C PHE A 109 1.73 -6.58 -16.60
N ALA A 110 2.29 -5.51 -16.01
CA ALA A 110 2.55 -4.24 -16.68
C ALA A 110 3.85 -4.28 -17.50
N ASP A 111 4.01 -3.34 -18.45
CA ASP A 111 5.29 -3.11 -19.10
C ASP A 111 6.26 -2.38 -18.14
N ILE A 112 5.72 -1.39 -17.42
CA ILE A 112 6.39 -0.64 -16.37
C ILE A 112 5.49 -0.66 -15.12
N SER A 113 6.06 -0.95 -13.97
CA SER A 113 5.40 -0.83 -12.67
C SER A 113 6.00 0.33 -11.87
N VAL A 114 5.15 1.15 -11.27
CA VAL A 114 5.56 2.34 -10.51
C VAL A 114 4.99 2.25 -9.09
N SER A 115 5.83 2.49 -8.08
CA SER A 115 5.43 2.58 -6.68
C SER A 115 6.08 3.77 -5.99
N ASP A 116 5.52 4.25 -4.89
CA ASP A 116 6.30 5.07 -3.96
C ASP A 116 7.50 4.25 -3.42
N PHE A 117 8.60 4.93 -3.13
CA PHE A 117 9.76 4.33 -2.47
C PHE A 117 9.66 4.52 -0.95
N TRP A 118 9.07 3.54 -0.25
CA TRP A 118 8.73 3.64 1.19
C TRP A 118 9.87 3.28 2.15
N VAL A 119 11.11 3.62 1.82
CA VAL A 119 12.30 3.28 2.61
C VAL A 119 12.67 4.41 3.57
N ARG A 120 13.00 4.03 4.81
CA ARG A 120 13.46 4.94 5.87
C ARG A 120 14.90 4.62 6.24
N GLY A 121 15.68 5.66 6.54
CA GLY A 121 17.03 5.58 7.05
C GLY A 121 17.10 5.10 8.50
N GLU A 122 18.31 5.08 9.05
CA GLU A 122 18.54 4.59 10.42
C GLU A 122 17.99 5.54 11.49
N ASP A 123 17.90 6.83 11.18
CA ASP A 123 17.22 7.85 11.98
C ASP A 123 15.69 7.67 12.01
N GLY A 124 15.16 6.80 11.17
CA GLY A 124 13.74 6.56 10.99
C GLY A 124 13.07 7.57 10.06
N GLU A 125 13.81 8.49 9.44
CA GLU A 125 13.29 9.42 8.43
C GLU A 125 13.25 8.79 7.05
N TYR A 126 12.43 9.30 6.13
CA TYR A 126 12.41 8.79 4.76
C TYR A 126 13.71 9.13 4.05
N LEU A 127 14.27 8.17 3.30
CA LEU A 127 15.48 8.42 2.50
C LEU A 127 15.23 9.45 1.39
N HIS A 128 13.99 9.52 0.90
CA HIS A 128 13.53 10.42 -0.16
C HIS A 128 12.28 11.20 0.28
N PRO A 129 12.43 12.18 1.18
CA PRO A 129 11.30 12.95 1.73
C PRO A 129 10.61 13.85 0.70
N GLU A 130 11.27 14.16 -0.42
CA GLU A 130 10.70 14.85 -1.58
C GLU A 130 9.64 14.02 -2.33
N GLY A 131 9.63 12.70 -2.11
CA GLY A 131 8.77 11.76 -2.80
C GLY A 131 9.40 11.28 -4.10
N THR A 132 10.03 10.11 -4.03
CA THR A 132 10.59 9.42 -5.19
C THR A 132 9.77 8.18 -5.55
N SER A 133 9.63 7.93 -6.85
CA SER A 133 8.97 6.72 -7.36
C SER A 133 10.00 5.64 -7.68
N MET A 134 9.80 4.44 -7.16
CA MET A 134 10.49 3.26 -7.63
C MET A 134 9.83 2.74 -8.90
N VAL A 135 10.64 2.47 -9.91
CA VAL A 135 10.20 2.00 -11.23
C VAL A 135 10.79 0.63 -11.50
N MET A 136 9.94 -0.35 -11.78
CA MET A 136 10.33 -1.69 -12.21
C MET A 136 9.94 -1.90 -13.67
N CYS A 137 10.93 -2.18 -14.51
CA CYS A 137 10.71 -2.49 -15.91
C CYS A 137 10.57 -4.00 -16.10
N ARG A 138 9.57 -4.45 -16.89
CA ARG A 138 9.26 -5.87 -17.08
C ARG A 138 9.35 -6.34 -18.51
N THR A 139 9.24 -5.43 -19.48
CA THR A 139 9.28 -5.75 -20.91
C THR A 139 10.37 -4.95 -21.61
N GLU A 140 10.91 -5.49 -22.71
CA GLU A 140 11.91 -4.79 -23.54
C GLU A 140 11.39 -3.44 -24.04
N ARG A 141 10.10 -3.40 -24.40
CA ARG A 141 9.40 -2.17 -24.77
C ARG A 141 9.43 -1.13 -23.65
N GLY A 142 9.11 -1.53 -22.42
CA GLY A 142 9.20 -0.65 -21.26
C GLY A 142 10.61 -0.12 -21.05
N GLN A 143 11.63 -0.96 -21.27
CA GLN A 143 13.02 -0.59 -21.10
C GLN A 143 13.45 0.46 -22.13
N LYS A 144 13.09 0.25 -23.41
CA LYS A 144 13.34 1.21 -24.49
C LYS A 144 12.71 2.57 -24.19
N ILE A 145 11.45 2.58 -23.73
CA ILE A 145 10.76 3.83 -23.38
C ILE A 145 11.44 4.53 -22.19
N LEU A 146 11.78 3.81 -21.12
CA LEU A 146 12.47 4.40 -19.98
C LEU A 146 13.84 4.96 -20.34
N GLN A 147 14.58 4.27 -21.21
CA GLN A 147 15.87 4.75 -21.71
C GLN A 147 15.69 6.05 -22.51
N GLN A 148 14.75 6.07 -23.46
CA GLN A 148 14.44 7.28 -24.24
C GLN A 148 14.00 8.44 -23.35
N MET A 149 13.17 8.18 -22.32
CA MET A 149 12.74 9.20 -21.37
C MET A 149 13.92 9.77 -20.57
N ARG A 150 14.93 8.96 -20.24
CA ARG A 150 16.17 9.43 -19.60
C ARG A 150 17.03 10.25 -20.56
N GLU A 151 17.23 9.76 -21.79
CA GLU A 151 18.04 10.44 -22.82
C GLU A 151 17.46 11.81 -23.19
N LEU A 152 16.14 11.93 -23.23
CA LEU A 152 15.42 13.17 -23.50
C LEU A 152 15.27 14.07 -22.26
N GLY A 153 15.75 13.65 -21.09
CA GLY A 153 15.70 14.44 -19.85
C GLY A 153 14.31 14.54 -19.20
N TYR A 154 13.35 13.70 -19.58
CA TYR A 154 12.01 13.68 -18.96
C TYR A 154 12.03 13.10 -17.55
N ILE A 155 12.99 12.21 -17.26
CA ILE A 155 13.17 11.61 -15.94
C ILE A 155 14.64 11.53 -15.56
N THR A 156 14.92 11.72 -14.27
CA THR A 156 16.19 11.33 -13.65
C THR A 156 15.96 10.01 -12.92
N ALA A 157 16.80 9.02 -13.20
CA ALA A 157 16.70 7.69 -12.59
C ALA A 157 18.05 7.21 -12.11
N MET A 158 18.06 6.62 -10.91
CA MET A 158 19.21 5.96 -10.30
C MET A 158 18.94 4.46 -10.16
N PRO A 159 19.96 3.60 -10.29
CA PRO A 159 19.78 2.17 -10.05
C PRO A 159 19.43 1.91 -8.58
N LEU A 160 18.56 0.92 -8.36
CA LEU A 160 18.22 0.43 -7.03
C LEU A 160 18.72 -1.01 -6.86
N GLY A 161 19.33 -1.28 -5.70
CA GLY A 161 19.80 -2.60 -5.33
C GLY A 161 18.67 -3.52 -4.87
N LYS A 162 18.88 -4.83 -4.97
CA LYS A 162 17.91 -5.85 -4.54
C LYS A 162 17.45 -5.66 -3.09
N GLN A 163 18.36 -5.31 -2.19
CA GLN A 163 18.05 -5.13 -0.76
C GLN A 163 17.10 -3.95 -0.52
N GLU A 164 17.23 -2.86 -1.29
CA GLU A 164 16.36 -1.69 -1.17
C GLU A 164 14.94 -2.00 -1.67
N VAL A 165 14.85 -2.75 -2.77
CA VAL A 165 13.57 -3.24 -3.30
C VAL A 165 12.89 -4.17 -2.29
N GLU A 166 13.63 -5.12 -1.72
CA GLU A 166 13.12 -6.03 -0.69
C GLU A 166 12.65 -5.27 0.56
N ALA A 167 13.43 -4.31 1.04
CA ALA A 167 13.06 -3.46 2.18
C ALA A 167 11.76 -2.66 1.91
N SER A 168 11.58 -2.16 0.69
CA SER A 168 10.37 -1.44 0.30
C SER A 168 9.12 -2.33 0.31
N PHE A 169 9.26 -3.65 0.07
CA PHE A 169 8.13 -4.57 -0.06
C PHE A 169 7.95 -5.56 1.09
N GLU A 170 8.90 -5.66 2.03
CA GLU A 170 8.89 -6.64 3.12
C GLU A 170 7.56 -6.66 3.89
N HIS A 171 7.04 -5.47 4.24
CA HIS A 171 5.81 -5.31 5.01
C HIS A 171 4.54 -5.80 4.29
N LEU A 172 4.62 -6.05 2.98
CA LEU A 172 3.49 -6.45 2.14
C LEU A 172 3.51 -7.95 1.83
N TYR A 173 4.61 -8.64 2.08
CA TYR A 173 4.76 -10.04 1.72
C TYR A 173 3.62 -10.89 2.28
N ARG A 174 3.33 -10.78 3.58
CA ARG A 174 2.22 -11.53 4.18
C ARG A 174 0.87 -11.15 3.57
N ASP A 175 0.63 -9.86 3.39
CA ASP A 175 -0.63 -9.32 2.89
C ASP A 175 -0.94 -9.68 1.43
N LYS A 176 0.10 -10.01 0.66
CA LYS A 176 0.00 -10.20 -0.79
C LYS A 176 0.43 -11.59 -1.27
N ARG A 177 1.31 -12.28 -0.55
CA ARG A 177 1.80 -13.61 -0.91
C ARG A 177 1.29 -14.73 0.00
N VAL A 178 0.69 -14.42 1.16
CA VAL A 178 0.22 -15.44 2.12
C VAL A 178 -1.28 -15.31 2.39
N SER A 179 -1.70 -14.21 3.01
CA SER A 179 -3.08 -13.96 3.43
C SER A 179 -4.12 -14.12 2.31
N PRO A 180 -3.90 -13.68 1.06
CA PRO A 180 -4.87 -13.87 -0.02
C PRO A 180 -5.19 -15.35 -0.26
N PHE A 181 -4.19 -16.22 -0.20
CA PHE A 181 -4.35 -17.64 -0.50
C PHE A 181 -4.99 -18.42 0.65
N VAL A 182 -4.75 -18.01 1.90
CA VAL A 182 -5.54 -18.49 3.04
C VAL A 182 -7.04 -18.21 2.82
N ARG A 183 -7.37 -16.97 2.43
CA ARG A 183 -8.77 -16.55 2.21
C ARG A 183 -9.40 -17.26 1.02
N ILE A 184 -8.64 -17.48 -0.06
CA ILE A 184 -9.08 -18.24 -1.23
C ILE A 184 -9.41 -19.67 -0.82
N GLN A 185 -8.51 -20.36 -0.11
CA GLN A 185 -8.75 -21.73 0.36
C GLN A 185 -9.98 -21.84 1.27
N TRP A 186 -10.18 -20.88 2.19
CA TRP A 186 -11.38 -20.86 3.03
C TRP A 186 -12.67 -20.70 2.22
N ARG A 187 -12.67 -19.88 1.18
CA ARG A 187 -13.83 -19.72 0.30
C ARG A 187 -14.09 -20.99 -0.51
N GLU A 188 -13.05 -21.59 -1.06
CA GLU A 188 -13.15 -22.86 -1.80
C GLU A 188 -13.70 -23.98 -0.90
N ALA A 189 -13.22 -24.10 0.34
CA ALA A 189 -13.73 -25.04 1.32
C ALA A 189 -15.21 -24.81 1.71
N GLN A 190 -15.70 -23.57 1.56
CA GLN A 190 -17.11 -23.21 1.75
C GLN A 190 -17.96 -23.39 0.48
N GLY A 191 -17.39 -23.90 -0.61
CA GLY A 191 -18.08 -24.02 -1.91
C GLY A 191 -18.36 -22.67 -2.59
N LEU A 192 -17.70 -21.59 -2.14
CA LEU A 192 -17.86 -20.26 -2.72
C LEU A 192 -16.89 -20.05 -3.87
N SER A 193 -17.30 -19.26 -4.88
CA SER A 193 -16.39 -18.85 -5.95
C SER A 193 -15.17 -18.10 -5.39
N ALA A 194 -13.98 -18.49 -5.84
CA ALA A 194 -12.72 -17.88 -5.51
C ALA A 194 -11.85 -17.68 -6.77
N PRO A 195 -10.99 -16.65 -6.80
CA PRO A 195 -10.10 -16.41 -7.94
C PRO A 195 -8.99 -17.46 -8.02
N GLN A 196 -8.73 -17.96 -9.23
CA GLN A 196 -7.62 -18.85 -9.52
C GLN A 196 -6.46 -18.04 -10.14
N TYR A 197 -5.33 -18.00 -9.45
CA TYR A 197 -4.13 -17.28 -9.92
C TYR A 197 -3.05 -18.19 -10.50
N HIS A 198 -3.13 -19.52 -10.26
CA HIS A 198 -2.15 -20.52 -10.73
C HIS A 198 -0.70 -20.12 -10.45
N LEU A 199 -0.45 -19.46 -9.32
CA LEU A 199 0.89 -19.07 -8.90
C LEU A 199 1.56 -20.22 -8.15
N PRO A 200 2.86 -20.46 -8.36
CA PRO A 200 3.62 -21.46 -7.63
C PRO A 200 3.94 -20.92 -6.23
N ILE A 201 2.98 -21.05 -5.31
CA ILE A 201 3.13 -20.63 -3.92
C ILE A 201 3.11 -21.85 -3.01
N SER A 202 3.85 -21.79 -1.91
CA SER A 202 3.73 -22.78 -0.85
C SER A 202 2.31 -22.74 -0.27
N PRO A 203 1.70 -23.90 0.00
CA PRO A 203 0.43 -23.95 0.72
C PRO A 203 0.54 -23.20 2.06
N PRO A 204 -0.50 -22.43 2.47
CA PRO A 204 -0.51 -21.77 3.76
C PRO A 204 -0.40 -22.75 4.92
N THR A 205 0.33 -22.35 5.97
CA THR A 205 0.52 -23.17 7.17
C THR A 205 -0.65 -23.01 8.15
N LYS A 206 -0.74 -23.90 9.16
CA LYS A 206 -1.68 -23.74 10.29
C LYS A 206 -1.52 -22.40 11.01
N GLU A 207 -0.28 -21.92 11.13
CA GLU A 207 0.00 -20.61 11.71
C GLU A 207 -0.56 -19.48 10.84
N ASP A 208 -0.46 -19.59 9.52
CA ASP A 208 -1.03 -18.62 8.59
C ASP A 208 -2.54 -18.54 8.71
N HIS A 209 -3.21 -19.68 8.80
CA HIS A 209 -4.65 -19.73 9.08
C HIS A 209 -5.01 -19.06 10.40
N ARG A 210 -4.29 -19.35 11.49
CA ARG A 210 -4.53 -18.75 12.81
C ARG A 210 -4.37 -17.22 12.76
N HIS A 211 -3.27 -16.75 12.19
CA HIS A 211 -2.99 -15.32 12.08
C HIS A 211 -4.04 -14.61 11.22
N GLU A 212 -4.40 -15.21 10.09
CA GLU A 212 -5.43 -14.64 9.23
C GLU A 212 -6.80 -14.65 9.91
N GLY A 213 -7.11 -15.64 10.73
CA GLY A 213 -8.38 -15.72 11.46
C GLY A 213 -8.50 -14.59 12.47
N LEU A 214 -7.44 -14.35 13.25
CA LEU A 214 -7.36 -13.21 14.17
C LEU A 214 -7.48 -11.88 13.43
N ARG A 215 -6.82 -11.75 12.27
CA ARG A 215 -6.95 -10.55 11.45
C ARG A 215 -8.38 -10.37 10.95
N GLN A 216 -9.03 -11.39 10.40
CA GLN A 216 -10.41 -11.30 9.90
C GLN A 216 -11.41 -10.97 11.02
N ALA A 217 -11.16 -11.43 12.25
CA ALA A 217 -11.98 -11.05 13.39
C ALA A 217 -11.99 -9.52 13.59
N THR A 218 -10.87 -8.82 13.35
CA THR A 218 -10.82 -7.35 13.43
C THR A 218 -11.66 -6.66 12.35
N PHE A 219 -11.90 -7.32 11.21
CA PHE A 219 -12.76 -6.80 10.14
C PHE A 219 -14.26 -6.92 10.47
N ILE A 220 -14.67 -7.50 11.61
CA ILE A 220 -16.09 -7.56 11.98
C ILE A 220 -16.74 -6.17 12.03
N PHE A 221 -16.00 -5.15 12.45
CA PHE A 221 -16.46 -3.77 12.52
C PHE A 221 -16.64 -3.10 11.14
N SER A 222 -16.09 -3.68 10.07
CA SER A 222 -16.29 -3.19 8.69
C SER A 222 -17.67 -3.55 8.12
N LYS A 223 -18.32 -4.59 8.65
CA LYS A 223 -19.48 -5.22 8.02
C LYS A 223 -20.77 -4.41 8.07
N ARG A 224 -20.99 -3.64 9.15
CA ARG A 224 -22.22 -2.87 9.37
C ARG A 224 -21.92 -1.38 9.46
N LYS A 225 -22.73 -0.55 8.80
CA LYS A 225 -22.56 0.92 8.77
C LYS A 225 -22.42 1.53 10.16
N TRP A 226 -23.30 1.17 11.10
CA TRP A 226 -23.25 1.72 12.47
C TRP A 226 -21.95 1.34 13.20
N MET A 227 -21.40 0.14 12.97
CA MET A 227 -20.11 -0.27 13.56
C MET A 227 -18.97 0.53 12.95
N ARG A 228 -18.99 0.78 11.64
CA ARG A 228 -18.00 1.66 10.98
C ARG A 228 -18.06 3.08 11.53
N GLN A 229 -19.26 3.63 11.72
CA GLN A 229 -19.45 4.97 12.30
C GLN A 229 -18.93 5.04 13.75
N LEU A 230 -19.18 4.00 14.56
CA LEU A 230 -18.61 3.89 15.89
C LEU A 230 -17.07 3.85 15.85
N MET A 231 -16.48 3.04 14.98
CA MET A 231 -15.03 2.97 14.84
C MET A 231 -14.41 4.27 14.33
N LEU A 232 -15.06 4.97 13.39
CA LEU A 232 -14.64 6.29 12.96
C LEU A 232 -14.66 7.27 14.14
N ALA A 233 -15.72 7.29 14.94
CA ALA A 233 -15.78 8.12 16.14
C ALA A 233 -14.65 7.84 17.12
N ILE A 234 -14.27 6.57 17.31
CA ILE A 234 -13.12 6.20 18.15
C ILE A 234 -11.80 6.68 17.52
N PHE A 235 -11.53 6.32 16.26
CA PHE A 235 -10.25 6.60 15.60
C PHE A 235 -9.97 8.09 15.40
N PHE A 236 -11.01 8.89 15.16
CA PHE A 236 -10.91 10.34 14.96
C PHE A 236 -11.18 11.15 16.25
N SER A 237 -11.38 10.48 17.39
CA SER A 237 -11.42 11.14 18.70
C SER A 237 -10.02 11.49 19.21
N ARG A 238 -9.95 12.35 20.24
CA ARG A 238 -8.70 12.62 20.96
C ARG A 238 -8.06 11.34 21.52
N PHE A 239 -8.87 10.37 21.95
CA PHE A 239 -8.38 9.08 22.41
C PHE A 239 -7.72 8.27 21.29
N GLY A 240 -8.38 8.20 20.12
CA GLY A 240 -7.81 7.56 18.92
C GLY A 240 -6.50 8.21 18.49
N GLU A 241 -6.42 9.54 18.54
CA GLU A 241 -5.19 10.26 18.23
C GLU A 241 -4.05 9.93 19.20
N VAL A 242 -4.32 9.89 20.51
CA VAL A 242 -3.33 9.51 21.53
C VAL A 242 -2.86 8.07 21.30
N PHE A 243 -3.78 7.15 21.05
CA PHE A 243 -3.46 5.75 20.75
C PHE A 243 -2.55 5.65 19.51
N THR A 244 -2.86 6.40 18.46
CA THR A 244 -2.03 6.46 17.24
C THR A 244 -0.62 6.98 17.55
N ALA A 245 -0.51 8.06 18.31
CA ALA A 245 0.78 8.64 18.69
C ALA A 245 1.63 7.66 19.51
N VAL A 246 1.02 6.92 20.45
CA VAL A 246 1.70 5.87 21.22
C VAL A 246 2.18 4.74 20.30
N LYS A 247 1.34 4.28 19.37
CA LYS A 247 1.71 3.26 18.38
C LYS A 247 2.89 3.72 17.51
N MET A 248 2.89 4.97 17.06
CA MET A 248 3.98 5.54 16.27
C MET A 248 5.29 5.57 17.06
N ARG A 249 5.26 6.01 18.32
CA ARG A 249 6.43 5.99 19.22
C ARG A 249 6.96 4.58 19.43
N TYR A 250 6.06 3.61 19.64
CA TYR A 250 6.45 2.21 19.79
C TYR A 250 7.09 1.64 18.51
N LYS A 251 6.53 1.97 17.33
CA LYS A 251 7.08 1.59 16.01
C LYS A 251 8.48 2.17 15.82
N ALA A 252 8.68 3.45 16.13
CA ALA A 252 10.00 4.10 16.08
C ALA A 252 11.00 3.43 17.03
N PHE A 253 10.61 3.17 18.28
CA PHE A 253 11.44 2.45 19.25
C PHE A 253 11.84 1.05 18.77
N LYS A 254 10.90 0.30 18.20
CA LYS A 254 11.18 -1.04 17.66
C LYS A 254 12.12 -0.99 16.45
N ALA A 255 11.97 0.02 15.58
CA ALA A 255 12.87 0.24 14.46
C ALA A 255 14.30 0.55 14.96
N ALA A 256 14.45 1.49 15.89
CA ALA A 256 15.74 1.84 16.49
C ALA A 256 16.44 0.62 17.13
N ARG A 257 15.69 -0.24 17.84
CA ARG A 257 16.26 -1.49 18.41
C ARG A 257 16.70 -2.48 17.33
N ARG A 258 15.98 -2.59 16.21
CA ARG A 258 16.38 -3.47 15.10
C ARG A 258 17.68 -2.98 14.45
N LEU A 259 17.77 -1.68 14.21
CA LEU A 259 18.96 -1.04 13.66
C LEU A 259 20.17 -1.20 14.59
N SER A 260 20.00 -0.96 15.89
CA SER A 260 21.06 -1.20 16.87
C SER A 260 21.55 -2.67 16.88
N LYS A 261 20.64 -3.64 16.72
CA LYS A 261 21.02 -5.06 16.59
C LYS A 261 21.76 -5.35 15.28
N GLN A 262 21.34 -4.75 14.17
CA GLN A 262 21.99 -4.90 12.87
C GLN A 262 23.38 -4.27 12.86
N ALA A 263 23.53 -3.06 13.42
CA ALA A 263 24.82 -2.39 13.58
C ALA A 263 25.79 -3.24 14.42
N LYS A 264 25.34 -3.74 15.59
CA LYS A 264 26.13 -4.67 16.42
C LYS A 264 26.50 -5.97 15.71
N LYS A 265 25.65 -6.45 14.79
CA LYS A 265 25.94 -7.65 14.00
C LYS A 265 26.96 -7.37 12.89
N ARG A 266 26.86 -6.22 12.22
CA ARG A 266 27.86 -5.76 11.23
C ARG A 266 29.23 -5.55 11.88
N GLN A 267 29.29 -4.88 13.03
CA GLN A 267 30.53 -4.68 13.80
C GLN A 267 31.18 -5.99 14.28
N LYS A 268 30.39 -7.06 14.48
CA LYS A 268 30.91 -8.41 14.77
C LYS A 268 31.32 -9.21 13.53
N GLN A 269 30.88 -8.81 12.33
CA GLN A 269 31.15 -9.51 11.08
C GLN A 269 32.33 -8.89 10.31
N ASP A 270 32.67 -7.62 10.56
CA ASP A 270 33.90 -6.95 10.09
C ASP A 270 34.70 -6.40 11.28
N PRO A 271 35.62 -7.17 11.88
CA PRO A 271 36.53 -6.67 12.92
C PRO A 271 37.64 -5.75 12.38
N ALA A 272 37.67 -5.41 11.09
CA ALA A 272 38.80 -4.74 10.42
C ALA A 272 38.63 -3.23 10.15
N LEU A 273 37.77 -2.52 10.90
CA LEU A 273 37.60 -1.06 10.76
C LEU A 273 37.93 -0.26 12.02
N ASP A 274 38.62 -0.86 12.99
CA ASP A 274 39.07 -0.19 14.22
C ASP A 274 40.60 -0.13 14.35
N THR A 275 41.28 0.08 13.22
CA THR A 275 42.70 0.49 13.19
C THR A 275 42.93 1.47 12.05
N GLN A 276 42.71 2.75 12.35
CA GLN A 276 43.52 3.87 11.89
C GLN A 276 43.27 5.08 12.80
#